data_AF-A0A3C0RCA3-F1
#
_entry.id   AF-A0A3C0RCA3-F1
#
_cell.length_a   1.000
_cell.length_b   1.000
_cell.length_c   1.000
_cell.angle_alpha   90.00
_cell.angle_beta   90.00
_cell.angle_gamma   90.00
#
_symmetry.space_group_name_H-M   'P 1'
#
loop_
_entity.id
_entity.type
_entity.pdbx_description
1 polymer ?
#
loop_
_entity_poly.entity_id
_entity_poly.type
_entity_poly.pdbx_seq_one_letter_code
_entity_poly.pdbx_strand_id
1 'polypeptide(L)' 'CVKPFAAYGAVEAGKEYNTVDISRVQLWNKYLPPYQAAVNAGAATVMNSFNLFEGIPASANSYLVNDILKKQWG' A
#
# COMPACT_ATOMS: atom_id res chain seq x y z
N CYS A 1 8.31 -7.87 9.07
CA CYS A 1 8.08 -6.52 8.53
C CYS A 1 7.55 -6.66 7.10
N VAL A 2 6.30 -6.28 6.86
CA VAL A 2 5.65 -6.37 5.54
C VAL A 2 6.04 -5.14 4.70
N LYS A 3 6.44 -5.34 3.45
CA LYS A 3 6.92 -4.26 2.58
C LYS A 3 6.73 -4.58 1.09
N PRO A 4 6.73 -3.56 0.20
CA PRO A 4 6.53 -2.13 0.47
C PRO A 4 5.02 -1.79 0.41
N PHE A 5 4.47 -1.16 1.45
CA PHE A 5 3.04 -0.85 1.54
C PHE A 5 2.73 0.56 0.99
N ALA A 6 1.97 0.74 -0.11
CA ALA A 6 1.20 -0.25 -0.87
C ALA A 6 1.35 -0.07 -2.38
N ALA A 7 1.05 -1.14 -3.13
CA ALA A 7 0.97 -1.19 -4.59
C ALA A 7 2.26 -0.77 -5.34
N TYR A 8 3.43 -0.88 -4.72
CA TYR A 8 4.71 -0.48 -5.31
C TYR A 8 5.04 -1.20 -6.64
N GLY A 9 4.52 -2.40 -6.86
CA GLY A 9 4.70 -3.13 -8.13
C GLY A 9 3.87 -2.61 -9.30
N ALA A 10 2.97 -1.64 -9.08
CA ALA A 10 2.10 -1.07 -10.11
C ALA A 10 2.64 0.25 -10.69
N VAL A 11 3.94 0.52 -10.51
CA VAL A 11 4.59 1.75 -10.98
C VAL A 11 4.46 1.91 -12.49
N GLU A 12 4.15 3.14 -12.91
CA GLU A 12 3.99 3.47 -14.31
C GLU A 12 5.28 3.19 -15.10
N ALA A 13 5.10 2.56 -16.27
CA ALA A 13 6.17 2.12 -17.17
C ALA A 13 7.23 1.19 -16.53
N GLY A 14 6.93 0.57 -15.38
CA GLY A 14 7.90 -0.26 -14.66
C GLY A 14 9.11 0.52 -14.12
N LYS A 15 9.03 1.85 -14.12
CA LYS A 15 10.10 2.71 -13.63
C LYS A 15 10.05 2.73 -12.11
N GLU A 16 11.15 2.31 -11.49
CA GLU A 16 11.26 2.29 -10.04
C GLU A 16 11.00 3.69 -9.45
N TYR A 17 10.32 3.76 -8.30
CA TYR A 17 9.86 5.01 -7.67
C TYR A 17 8.83 5.80 -8.49
N ASN A 18 8.28 5.17 -9.54
CA ASN A 18 7.24 5.66 -10.45
C ASN A 18 6.00 6.19 -9.67
N THR A 19 5.16 7.01 -10.30
CA THR A 19 3.77 7.18 -9.86
C THR A 19 3.01 5.85 -9.97
N VAL A 20 2.12 5.59 -9.03
CA VAL A 20 1.12 4.51 -9.13
C VAL A 20 -0.26 5.16 -9.23
N ASP A 21 -0.91 4.98 -10.37
CA ASP A 21 -2.29 5.43 -10.60
C ASP A 21 -3.17 4.20 -10.83
N ILE A 22 -3.89 3.80 -9.78
CA ILE A 22 -4.85 2.69 -9.82
C ILE A 22 -6.09 3.08 -9.02
N SER A 23 -7.24 2.56 -9.42
CA SER A 23 -8.47 2.76 -8.65
C SER A 23 -8.39 2.07 -7.28
N ARG A 24 -9.11 2.61 -6.29
CA ARG A 24 -9.26 1.95 -4.97
C ARG A 24 -9.82 0.54 -5.08
N VAL A 25 -10.72 0.30 -6.04
CA VAL A 25 -11.29 -1.04 -6.29
C VAL A 25 -10.19 -2.02 -6.70
N GLN A 26 -9.31 -1.61 -7.60
CA GLN A 26 -8.17 -2.42 -8.01
C GLN A 26 -7.15 -2.60 -6.88
N LEU A 27 -6.91 -1.54 -6.09
CA LEU A 27 -6.07 -1.61 -4.89
C LEU A 27 -6.58 -2.73 -3.94
N TRP A 28 -7.86 -2.72 -3.60
CA TRP A 28 -8.48 -3.70 -2.70
C TRP A 28 -8.50 -5.11 -3.25
N ASN A 29 -8.90 -5.29 -4.50
CA ASN A 29 -9.10 -6.63 -5.06
C ASN A 29 -7.79 -7.30 -5.48
N LYS A 30 -6.79 -6.53 -5.91
CA LYS A 30 -5.58 -7.09 -6.52
C LYS A 30 -4.32 -6.91 -5.68
N TYR A 31 -4.17 -5.78 -5.00
CA TYR A 31 -2.88 -5.41 -4.39
C TYR A 31 -2.85 -5.54 -2.88
N LEU A 32 -3.93 -5.23 -2.16
CA LEU A 32 -3.99 -5.32 -0.70
C LEU A 32 -4.06 -6.73 -0.09
N PRO A 33 -4.63 -7.78 -0.73
CA PRO A 33 -4.82 -9.07 -0.07
C PRO A 33 -3.55 -9.70 0.53
N PRO A 34 -2.37 -9.64 -0.13
CA PRO A 34 -1.13 -10.15 0.46
C PRO A 34 -0.68 -9.39 1.71
N TYR A 35 -0.88 -8.06 1.73
CA TYR A 35 -0.54 -7.23 2.89
C TYR A 35 -1.47 -7.53 4.07
N GLN A 36 -2.77 -7.63 3.80
CA GLN A 36 -3.77 -7.99 4.80
C GLN A 36 -3.50 -9.38 5.38
N ALA A 37 -3.17 -10.37 4.54
CA ALA A 37 -2.81 -11.71 4.98
C ALA A 37 -1.58 -11.69 5.91
N ALA A 38 -0.58 -10.89 5.59
CA ALA A 38 0.62 -10.79 6.42
C ALA A 38 0.38 -10.05 7.74
N VAL A 39 -0.49 -9.04 7.77
CA VAL A 39 -0.93 -8.39 9.02
C VAL A 39 -1.72 -9.39 9.88
N ASN A 40 -2.67 -10.11 9.29
CA ASN A 40 -3.45 -11.15 9.98
C ASN A 40 -2.57 -12.31 10.50
N ALA A 41 -1.43 -12.59 9.86
CA ALA A 41 -0.45 -13.57 10.32
C ALA A 41 0.41 -13.08 11.50
N GLY A 42 0.17 -11.86 12.01
CA GLY A 42 0.87 -11.31 13.17
C GLY A 42 2.09 -10.47 12.81
N ALA A 43 2.16 -9.87 11.62
CA ALA A 43 3.25 -8.96 11.31
C ALA A 43 3.22 -7.70 12.21
N ALA A 44 4.23 -7.58 13.08
CA ALA A 44 4.33 -6.46 14.02
C ALA A 44 4.63 -5.09 13.39
N THR A 45 5.17 -5.07 12.15
CA THR A 45 5.61 -3.83 11.50
C THR A 45 5.35 -3.86 10.00
N VAL A 46 5.02 -2.69 9.43
CA VAL A 46 4.80 -2.45 8.00
C VAL A 46 5.71 -1.30 7.55
N MET A 47 6.36 -1.45 6.40
CA MET A 47 7.20 -0.43 5.78
C MET A 47 6.45 0.22 4.62
N ASN A 48 6.36 1.55 4.65
CA ASN A 48 5.75 2.35 3.59
C ASN A 48 6.53 2.23 2.28
N SER A 49 5.81 2.33 1.16
CA SER A 49 6.38 2.38 -0.19
C SER A 49 6.81 3.80 -0.57
N PHE A 50 7.57 3.90 -1.65
CA PHE A 50 8.08 5.18 -2.16
C PHE A 50 7.17 5.83 -3.20
N ASN A 51 6.24 5.07 -3.79
CA ASN A 51 5.39 5.56 -4.87
C ASN A 51 4.36 6.58 -4.38
N LEU A 52 3.88 7.38 -5.34
CA LEU A 52 2.67 8.17 -5.19
C LEU A 52 1.45 7.26 -5.36
N PHE A 53 0.44 7.43 -4.53
CA PHE A 53 -0.90 6.83 -4.69
C PHE A 53 -1.93 7.94 -4.55
N GLU A 54 -2.80 8.10 -5.55
CA GLU A 54 -3.74 9.24 -5.66
C GLU A 54 -3.01 10.61 -5.56
N GLY A 55 -1.78 10.69 -6.10
CA GLY A 55 -0.95 11.90 -6.07
C GLY A 55 -0.31 12.21 -4.72
N ILE A 56 -0.50 11.37 -3.69
CA ILE A 56 0.08 11.56 -2.36
C ILE A 56 1.16 10.49 -2.11
N PRO A 57 2.36 10.83 -1.61
CA PRO A 57 3.37 9.84 -1.26
C PRO A 57 2.80 8.83 -0.27
N ALA A 58 3.03 7.53 -0.49
CA ALA A 58 2.46 6.50 0.37
C ALA A 58 2.81 6.67 1.86
N SER A 59 3.98 7.25 2.15
CA SER A 59 4.42 7.59 3.50
C SER A 59 3.58 8.67 4.20
N ALA A 60 2.97 9.58 3.43
CA ALA A 60 2.12 10.67 3.92
C ALA A 60 0.63 10.44 3.63
N ASN A 61 0.27 9.31 3.01
CA ASN A 61 -1.10 9.02 2.63
C ASN A 61 -1.90 8.52 3.84
N SER A 62 -2.76 9.40 4.38
CA SER A 62 -3.60 9.12 5.55
C SER A 62 -4.60 7.99 5.32
N TYR A 63 -5.09 7.83 4.08
CA TYR A 63 -5.99 6.74 3.74
C TYR A 63 -5.27 5.39 3.86
N LEU A 64 -4.08 5.27 3.28
CA LEU A 64 -3.29 4.02 3.38
C LEU A 64 -2.88 3.72 4.84
N VAL A 65 -2.31 4.71 5.54
CA VAL A 65 -1.70 4.46 6.86
C VAL A 65 -2.72 4.46 8.00
N ASN A 66 -3.66 5.40 8.04
CA ASN A 66 -4.60 5.50 9.15
C ASN A 66 -5.88 4.73 8.87
N ASP A 67 -6.48 4.90 7.69
CA ASP A 67 -7.78 4.29 7.43
C ASP A 67 -7.68 2.79 7.12
N ILE A 68 -6.69 2.36 6.35
CA ILE A 68 -6.51 0.93 6.05
C ILE A 68 -5.75 0.23 7.17
N LEU A 69 -4.46 0.55 7.38
CA LEU A 69 -3.64 -0.20 8.34
C LEU A 69 -4.23 -0.15 9.75
N LYS A 70 -4.39 1.05 10.33
CA LYS A 70 -4.76 1.18 11.75
C LYS A 70 -6.25 0.97 12.03
N LYS A 71 -7.15 1.53 11.21
CA LYS A 71 -8.59 1.47 11.49
C LYS A 71 -9.24 0.19 11.00
N GLN A 72 -8.84 -0.34 9.84
CA GLN A 72 -9.45 -1.55 9.29
C GLN A 72 -8.72 -2.84 9.66
N TRP A 73 -7.39 -2.83 9.76
CA TRP A 73 -6.62 -4.05 10.03
C TRP A 73 -6.09 -4.15 11.47
N GLY A 74 -6.11 -3.06 12.24
CA GLY A 74 -5.75 -3.03 13.66
C GLY A 74 -4.26 -2.91 13.90
#